data_AF-A0A3Q8HDP1-F1
#
_entry.id   AF-A0A3Q8HDP1-F1
#
_cell.length_a   1.000
_cell.length_b   1.000
_cell.length_c   1.000
_cell.angle_alpha   90.00
_cell.angle_beta   90.00
_cell.angle_gamma   90.00
#
_symmetry.space_group_name_H-M   'P 1'
#
loop_
_entity.id
_entity.type
_entity.pdbx_description
1 polymer ?
#
loop_
_entity_poly.entity_id
_entity_poly.type
_entity_poly.pdbx_seq_one_letter_code
_entity_poly.pdbx_strand_id
1 'polypeptide(L)'
;MLVAMMVMMYAADKFRNLTLYFLSLEDIFQEDAEQNEKEGTYETMFVQGVALHLKLLRCTEQIGYVFALPFLCCVYMYTGGVTILLFQFTASERSLADMISIIASVMVLAVCTGMTMCRAGDITHEASFLSNAMYMSGWQHCRGLASHRLRKMLTMSMSYAQKPVQLKILSIVDMSYASFLSVMKGAYSVFSVFK
;
A
#
# COMPACT_ATOMS: atom_id res chain seq x y z
N MET A 1 9.40 6.97 -10.87
CA MET A 1 9.21 5.60 -10.34
C MET A 1 10.03 5.29 -9.10
N LEU A 2 11.34 5.53 -9.06
CA LEU A 2 12.15 5.31 -7.84
C LEU A 2 11.60 6.05 -6.61
N VAL A 3 11.20 7.31 -6.75
CA VAL A 3 10.57 8.09 -5.67
C VAL A 3 9.27 7.43 -5.19
N ALA A 4 8.44 6.92 -6.09
CA ALA A 4 7.22 6.20 -5.73
C ALA A 4 7.56 4.93 -4.93
N MET A 5 8.56 4.16 -5.35
CA MET A 5 9.02 2.98 -4.62
C MET A 5 9.52 3.31 -3.21
N MET A 6 10.31 4.38 -3.05
CA MET A 6 10.80 4.83 -1.76
C MET A 6 9.66 5.26 -0.83
N VAL A 7 8.71 6.05 -1.34
CA VAL A 7 7.55 6.51 -0.57
C VAL A 7 6.66 5.34 -0.14
N MET A 8 6.46 4.36 -1.02
CA MET A 8 5.69 3.15 -0.72
C MET A 8 6.40 2.28 0.33
N MET A 9 7.71 2.12 0.24
CA MET A 9 8.50 1.42 1.25
C MET A 9 8.42 2.12 2.62
N TYR A 10 8.56 3.44 2.65
CA TYR A 10 8.41 4.21 3.87
C TYR A 10 7.00 4.07 4.48
N ALA A 11 5.96 4.08 3.65
CA ALA A 11 4.59 3.84 4.12
C ALA A 11 4.43 2.45 4.74
N ALA A 12 4.98 1.40 4.10
CA ALA A 12 4.97 0.03 4.62
C ALA A 12 5.66 -0.05 6.00
N ASP A 13 6.84 0.55 6.12
CA ASP A 13 7.58 0.58 7.39
C ASP A 13 6.80 1.33 8.49
N LYS A 14 6.04 2.37 8.12
CA LYS A 14 5.19 3.08 9.10
C LYS A 14 3.99 2.25 9.55
N PHE A 15 3.37 1.47 8.68
CA PHE A 15 2.32 0.52 9.10
C PHE A 15 2.89 -0.55 10.03
N ARG A 16 4.06 -1.12 9.70
CA ARG A 16 4.73 -2.10 10.56
C ARG A 16 5.08 -1.52 11.93
N ASN A 17 5.64 -0.32 11.97
CA ASN A 17 5.95 0.36 13.23
C ASN A 17 4.69 0.65 14.06
N LEU A 18 3.57 0.99 13.41
CA LEU A 18 2.29 1.18 14.10
C LEU A 18 1.76 -0.14 14.68
N THR A 19 1.89 -1.26 13.96
CA THR A 19 1.54 -2.59 14.46
C THR A 19 2.37 -2.95 15.70
N LEU A 20 3.69 -2.71 15.66
CA LEU A 20 4.57 -2.91 16.81
C LEU A 20 4.24 -1.98 17.98
N TYR A 21 3.88 -0.73 17.69
CA TYR A 21 3.43 0.22 18.71
C TYR A 21 2.21 -0.32 19.46
N PHE A 22 1.19 -0.81 18.76
CA PHE A 22 0.01 -1.41 19.39
C PHE A 22 0.32 -2.66 20.23
N LEU A 23 1.31 -3.45 19.83
CA LEU A 23 1.76 -4.59 20.63
C LEU A 23 2.49 -4.13 21.91
N SER A 24 3.35 -3.10 21.82
CA SER A 24 4.07 -2.56 22.99
C SER A 24 3.17 -1.87 24.02
N LEU A 25 1.92 -1.55 23.67
CA LEU A 25 0.97 -0.97 24.63
C LEU A 25 0.64 -1.93 25.79
N GLU A 26 0.84 -3.24 25.62
CA GLU A 26 0.65 -4.22 26.70
C GLU A 26 1.69 -4.04 27.84
N ASP A 27 2.90 -3.58 27.51
CA ASP A 27 4.00 -3.42 28.47
C ASP A 27 3.68 -2.37 29.54
N ILE A 28 2.81 -1.40 29.26
CA ILE A 28 2.33 -0.36 30.20
C ILE A 28 1.70 -1.00 31.44
N PHE A 29 1.08 -2.18 31.30
CA PHE A 29 0.45 -2.86 32.42
C PHE A 29 1.45 -3.57 33.35
N GLN A 30 2.69 -3.79 32.88
CA GLN A 30 3.77 -4.41 33.67
C GLN A 30 4.53 -3.42 34.57
N GLU A 31 4.41 -2.11 34.33
CA GLU A 31 5.08 -1.09 35.15
C GLU A 31 4.52 -1.01 36.59
N ASP A 32 5.34 -0.65 37.58
CA ASP A 32 4.89 -0.46 38.96
C ASP A 32 4.21 0.92 39.14
N ALA A 33 3.00 1.06 38.61
CA ALA A 33 2.17 2.27 38.72
C ALA A 33 0.75 1.97 39.23
N GLU A 34 0.06 3.01 39.71
CA GLU A 34 -1.33 2.88 40.17
C GLU A 34 -2.26 2.54 38.99
N GLN A 35 -3.22 1.63 39.20
CA GLN A 35 -4.09 1.11 38.12
C GLN A 35 -4.82 2.22 37.35
N ASN A 36 -5.24 3.28 38.05
CA ASN A 36 -5.94 4.41 37.43
C ASN A 36 -5.01 5.24 36.51
N GLU A 37 -3.74 5.36 36.87
CA GLU A 37 -2.72 6.04 36.07
C GLU A 37 -2.33 5.22 34.83
N LYS A 38 -2.23 3.89 34.97
CA LYS A 38 -2.02 2.96 33.85
C LYS A 38 -3.15 3.04 32.82
N GLU A 39 -4.39 2.99 33.27
CA GLU A 39 -5.57 3.03 32.41
C GLU A 39 -5.68 4.38 31.68
N GLY A 40 -5.40 5.49 32.36
CA GLY A 40 -5.36 6.82 31.75
C GLY A 40 -4.26 6.92 30.69
N THR A 41 -3.05 6.45 31.01
CA THR A 41 -1.91 6.46 30.08
C THR A 41 -2.19 5.61 28.84
N TYR A 42 -2.66 4.37 29.05
CA TYR A 42 -3.06 3.46 27.98
C TYR A 42 -4.10 4.10 27.05
N GLU A 43 -5.13 4.73 27.60
CA GLU A 43 -6.16 5.37 26.79
C GLU A 43 -5.60 6.50 25.92
N THR A 44 -4.75 7.36 26.50
CA THR A 44 -4.14 8.45 25.71
C THR A 44 -3.25 7.92 24.59
N MET A 45 -2.45 6.89 24.86
CA MET A 45 -1.58 6.25 23.87
C MET A 45 -2.40 5.54 22.78
N PHE A 46 -3.48 4.85 23.15
CA PHE A 46 -4.37 4.20 22.19
C PHE A 46 -5.02 5.23 21.25
N VAL A 47 -5.55 6.34 21.78
CA VAL A 47 -6.11 7.44 20.98
C VAL A 47 -5.07 8.02 20.02
N GLN A 48 -3.83 8.21 20.49
CA GLN A 48 -2.73 8.68 19.64
C GLN A 48 -2.39 7.69 18.52
N GLY A 49 -2.34 6.39 18.83
CA GLY A 49 -2.15 5.33 17.83
C GLY A 49 -3.23 5.31 16.76
N VAL A 50 -4.50 5.45 17.16
CA VAL A 50 -5.63 5.55 16.22
C VAL A 50 -5.55 6.82 15.36
N ALA A 51 -5.17 7.95 15.95
CA ALA A 51 -4.98 9.19 15.19
C ALA A 51 -3.83 9.07 14.17
N LEU A 52 -2.75 8.36 14.53
CA LEU A 52 -1.64 8.06 13.62
C LEU A 52 -2.08 7.12 12.48
N HIS A 53 -2.90 6.10 12.78
CA HIS A 53 -3.50 5.23 11.78
C HIS A 53 -4.33 6.02 10.75
N LEU A 54 -5.19 6.94 11.20
CA LEU A 54 -5.98 7.79 10.29
C LEU A 54 -5.09 8.70 9.42
N LYS A 55 -4.01 9.25 9.97
CA LYS A 55 -3.05 10.06 9.20
C LYS A 55 -2.35 9.22 8.13
N LEU A 56 -1.97 7.99 8.46
CA LEU A 56 -1.35 7.06 7.50
C LEU A 56 -2.31 6.71 6.37
N LEU A 57 -3.56 6.37 6.68
CA LEU A 57 -4.61 6.12 5.68
C LEU A 57 -4.74 7.29 4.69
N ARG A 58 -4.84 8.53 5.21
CA ARG A 58 -4.91 9.74 4.37
C ARG A 58 -3.65 9.95 3.53
N CYS A 59 -2.47 9.70 4.10
CA CYS A 59 -1.21 9.78 3.38
C CYS A 59 -1.17 8.78 2.22
N THR A 60 -1.59 7.54 2.46
CA THR A 60 -1.67 6.49 1.43
C THR A 60 -2.65 6.86 0.30
N GLU A 61 -3.77 7.51 0.63
CA GLU A 61 -4.72 8.04 -0.37
C GLU A 61 -4.09 9.15 -1.22
N GLN A 62 -3.37 10.08 -0.59
CA GLN A 62 -2.65 11.15 -1.29
C GLN A 62 -1.54 10.61 -2.19
N ILE A 63 -0.81 9.57 -1.74
CA ILE A 63 0.18 8.85 -2.54
C ILE A 63 -0.48 8.28 -3.80
N GLY A 64 -1.64 7.63 -3.66
CA GLY A 64 -2.41 7.11 -4.81
C GLY A 64 -2.77 8.20 -5.82
N TYR A 65 -3.15 9.39 -5.35
CA TYR A 65 -3.48 10.53 -6.21
C TYR A 65 -2.25 11.13 -6.91
N VAL A 66 -1.18 11.41 -6.16
CA VAL A 66 0.05 12.03 -6.71
C VAL A 66 0.76 11.11 -7.71
N PHE A 67 0.79 9.81 -7.44
CA PHE A 67 1.44 8.84 -8.33
C PHE A 67 0.54 8.33 -9.45
N ALA A 68 -0.73 8.75 -9.52
CA ALA A 68 -1.64 8.39 -10.58
C ALA A 68 -1.15 8.82 -11.97
N LEU A 69 -0.78 10.10 -12.13
CA LEU A 69 -0.37 10.65 -13.42
C LEU A 69 0.93 9.99 -13.93
N PRO A 70 2.02 9.89 -13.13
CA PRO A 70 3.22 9.17 -13.55
C PRO A 70 2.95 7.71 -13.93
N PHE A 71 2.05 7.04 -13.21
CA PHE A 71 1.67 5.67 -13.50
C PHE A 71 0.97 5.54 -14.87
N LEU A 72 -0.01 6.41 -15.16
CA LEU A 72 -0.68 6.44 -16.45
C LEU A 72 0.28 6.73 -17.60
N CYS A 73 1.22 7.67 -17.42
CA CYS A 73 2.26 7.94 -18.42
C CYS A 73 3.14 6.71 -18.67
N CYS A 74 3.51 5.97 -17.62
CA CYS A 74 4.28 4.72 -17.77
C CYS A 74 3.49 3.64 -18.52
N VAL A 75 2.20 3.47 -18.22
CA VAL A 75 1.34 2.53 -18.96
C VAL A 75 1.27 2.92 -20.44
N TYR A 76 1.07 4.21 -20.73
CA TYR A 76 1.03 4.71 -22.10
C TYR A 76 2.37 4.47 -22.84
N MET A 77 3.50 4.81 -22.22
CA MET A 77 4.83 4.57 -22.78
C MET A 77 5.10 3.07 -23.01
N TYR A 78 4.66 2.21 -22.09
CA TYR A 78 4.77 0.76 -22.24
C TYR A 78 3.97 0.27 -23.45
N THR A 79 2.70 0.66 -23.57
CA THR A 79 1.86 0.29 -24.72
C THR A 79 2.42 0.84 -26.04
N GLY A 80 2.90 2.09 -26.05
CA GLY A 80 3.52 2.70 -27.22
C GLY A 80 4.81 1.99 -27.64
N GLY A 81 5.69 1.68 -26.69
CA GLY A 81 6.92 0.92 -26.93
C GLY A 81 6.66 -0.45 -27.55
N VAL A 82 5.64 -1.17 -27.05
CA VAL A 82 5.19 -2.44 -27.64
C VAL A 82 4.70 -2.24 -29.08
N THR A 83 3.88 -1.22 -29.36
CA THR A 83 3.39 -0.98 -30.75
C THR A 83 4.51 -0.63 -31.74
N ILE A 84 5.50 0.18 -31.33
CA ILE A 84 6.64 0.55 -32.18
C ILE A 84 7.51 -0.68 -32.46
N LEU A 85 7.75 -1.51 -31.44
CA LEU A 85 8.50 -2.75 -31.59
C LEU A 85 7.85 -3.68 -32.62
N LEU A 86 6.52 -3.77 -32.60
CA LEU A 86 5.75 -4.56 -33.57
C LEU A 86 5.86 -3.99 -34.97
N PHE A 87 5.75 -2.67 -35.11
CA PHE A 87 5.90 -2.00 -36.40
C PHE A 87 7.28 -2.26 -37.02
N GLN A 88 8.36 -2.12 -36.24
CA GLN A 88 9.71 -2.42 -36.69
C GLN A 88 9.90 -3.90 -37.06
N PHE A 89 9.23 -4.82 -36.35
CA PHE A 89 9.26 -6.24 -36.68
C PHE A 89 8.59 -6.53 -38.04
N THR A 90 7.49 -5.84 -38.35
CA THR A 90 6.76 -6.00 -39.62
C THR A 90 7.40 -5.25 -40.79
N ALA A 91 7.98 -4.07 -40.56
CA ALA A 91 8.47 -3.18 -41.62
C ALA A 91 9.84 -3.57 -42.21
N SER A 92 10.55 -4.56 -41.64
CA SER A 92 11.86 -5.06 -42.10
C SER A 92 13.00 -4.04 -42.28
N GLU A 93 12.81 -2.75 -41.97
CA GLU A 93 13.87 -1.74 -41.87
C GLU A 93 14.65 -1.94 -40.55
N ARG A 94 15.63 -2.84 -40.58
CA ARG A 94 16.32 -3.30 -39.36
C ARG A 94 17.53 -2.44 -39.01
N SER A 95 17.37 -1.58 -38.02
CA SER A 95 18.46 -1.23 -37.11
C SER A 95 18.36 -2.11 -35.87
N LEU A 96 19.18 -3.18 -35.81
CA LEU A 96 19.18 -4.14 -34.68
C LEU A 96 19.43 -3.44 -33.33
N ALA A 97 20.20 -2.35 -33.35
CA ALA A 97 20.46 -1.52 -32.17
C ALA A 97 19.19 -0.86 -31.62
N ASP A 98 18.28 -0.42 -32.50
CA ASP A 98 17.04 0.25 -32.09
C ASP A 98 16.04 -0.75 -31.52
N MET A 99 15.91 -1.94 -32.11
CA MET A 99 15.09 -3.02 -31.53
C MET A 99 15.54 -3.40 -30.12
N ILE A 100 16.85 -3.62 -29.93
CA ILE A 100 17.39 -4.00 -28.61
C ILE A 100 17.10 -2.89 -27.59
N SER A 101 17.26 -1.62 -27.99
CA SER A 101 16.98 -0.46 -27.14
C SER A 101 15.51 -0.38 -26.74
N ILE A 102 14.59 -0.63 -27.67
CA ILE A 102 13.15 -0.62 -27.41
C ILE A 102 12.75 -1.80 -26.50
N ILE A 103 13.24 -3.02 -26.78
CA ILE A 103 13.02 -4.20 -25.93
C ILE A 103 13.48 -3.94 -24.51
N ALA A 104 14.71 -3.44 -24.35
CA ALA A 104 15.27 -3.13 -23.03
C ALA A 104 14.40 -2.09 -22.29
N SER A 105 13.96 -1.05 -22.99
CA SER A 105 13.12 0.01 -22.41
C SER A 105 11.75 -0.53 -21.95
N VAL A 106 11.09 -1.35 -22.78
CA VAL A 106 9.80 -1.99 -22.46
C VAL A 106 9.94 -2.92 -21.26
N MET A 107 11.02 -3.71 -21.19
CA MET A 107 11.31 -4.59 -20.06
C MET A 107 11.57 -3.83 -18.76
N VAL A 108 12.36 -2.75 -18.82
CA VAL A 108 12.60 -1.90 -17.64
C VAL A 108 11.31 -1.27 -17.13
N LEU A 109 10.46 -0.74 -18.02
CA LEU A 109 9.16 -0.18 -17.64
C LEU A 109 8.24 -1.24 -17.01
N ALA A 110 8.20 -2.45 -17.57
CA ALA A 110 7.42 -3.56 -17.03
C ALA A 110 7.90 -3.95 -15.62
N VAL A 111 9.21 -4.09 -15.42
CA VAL A 111 9.81 -4.46 -14.13
C VAL A 111 9.58 -3.37 -13.09
N CYS A 112 9.80 -2.10 -13.41
CA CYS A 112 9.52 -0.98 -12.50
C CYS A 112 8.04 -0.90 -12.09
N THR A 113 7.14 -1.10 -13.04
CA THR A 113 5.68 -1.07 -12.79
C THR A 113 5.24 -2.28 -11.97
N GLY A 114 5.77 -3.47 -12.27
CA GLY A 114 5.51 -4.68 -11.48
C GLY A 114 5.98 -4.54 -10.03
N MET A 115 7.22 -4.06 -9.82
CA MET A 115 7.74 -3.89 -8.46
C MET A 115 6.94 -2.86 -7.66
N THR A 116 6.56 -1.73 -8.24
CA THR A 116 5.74 -0.72 -7.53
C THR A 116 4.37 -1.27 -7.12
N MET A 117 3.73 -2.06 -7.99
CA MET A 117 2.47 -2.72 -7.67
C MET A 117 2.58 -3.82 -6.62
N CYS A 118 3.63 -4.65 -6.68
CA CYS A 118 3.86 -5.67 -5.65
C CYS A 118 4.02 -5.02 -4.27
N ARG A 119 4.80 -3.93 -4.18
CA ARG A 119 4.96 -3.17 -2.93
C ARG A 119 3.66 -2.53 -2.43
N ALA A 120 2.75 -2.16 -3.33
CA ALA A 120 1.41 -1.72 -2.95
C ALA A 120 0.58 -2.84 -2.30
N GLY A 121 0.72 -4.06 -2.83
CA GLY A 121 0.10 -5.26 -2.24
C GLY A 121 0.64 -5.56 -0.84
N ASP A 122 1.96 -5.47 -0.65
CA ASP A 122 2.60 -5.72 0.65
C ASP A 122 2.09 -4.77 1.74
N ILE A 123 1.87 -3.49 1.43
CA ILE A 123 1.28 -2.51 2.35
C ILE A 123 -0.13 -2.93 2.77
N THR A 124 -0.92 -3.41 1.81
CA THR A 124 -2.30 -3.86 2.07
C THR A 124 -2.29 -5.07 3.01
N HIS A 125 -1.35 -5.97 2.81
CA HIS A 125 -1.15 -7.14 3.66
C HIS A 125 -0.69 -6.74 5.08
N GLU A 126 0.30 -5.85 5.20
CA GLU A 126 0.79 -5.38 6.50
C GLU A 126 -0.32 -4.65 7.29
N ALA A 127 -1.13 -3.83 6.62
CA ALA A 127 -2.25 -3.14 7.23
C ALA A 127 -3.32 -4.10 7.80
N SER A 128 -3.43 -5.32 7.27
CA SER A 128 -4.40 -6.31 7.77
C SER A 128 -4.06 -6.81 9.18
N PHE A 129 -2.77 -6.92 9.52
CA PHE A 129 -2.30 -7.34 10.84
C PHE A 129 -2.55 -6.30 11.92
N LEU A 130 -2.70 -5.03 11.54
CA LEU A 130 -2.95 -3.95 12.49
C LEU A 130 -4.20 -4.20 13.34
N SER A 131 -5.26 -4.73 12.73
CA SER A 131 -6.49 -5.06 13.46
C SER A 131 -6.26 -6.10 14.57
N ASN A 132 -5.38 -7.09 14.31
CA ASN A 132 -5.01 -8.10 15.27
C ASN A 132 -4.09 -7.53 16.37
N ALA A 133 -3.13 -6.67 16.00
CA ALA A 133 -2.28 -5.99 16.97
C ALA A 133 -3.08 -5.08 17.91
N MET A 134 -4.09 -4.37 17.40
CA MET A 134 -5.02 -3.61 18.25
C MET A 134 -5.76 -4.51 19.24
N TYR A 135 -6.21 -5.69 18.79
CA TYR A 135 -6.86 -6.67 19.67
C TYR A 135 -5.92 -7.22 20.76
N MET A 136 -4.64 -7.40 20.43
CA MET A 136 -3.59 -7.88 21.35
C MET A 136 -2.93 -6.77 22.17
N SER A 137 -3.43 -5.53 22.12
CA SER A 137 -2.81 -4.39 22.81
C SER A 137 -2.94 -4.38 24.34
N GLY A 138 -3.47 -5.43 24.96
CA GLY A 138 -3.60 -5.52 26.42
C GLY A 138 -4.83 -4.81 27.03
N TRP A 139 -5.81 -4.39 26.22
CA TRP A 139 -7.05 -3.74 26.67
C TRP A 139 -7.83 -4.53 27.73
N GLN A 140 -7.63 -5.85 27.81
CA GLN A 140 -8.27 -6.74 28.77
C GLN A 140 -7.87 -6.43 30.23
N HIS A 141 -6.71 -5.78 30.44
CA HIS A 141 -6.21 -5.41 31.76
C HIS A 141 -6.93 -4.21 32.37
N CYS A 142 -7.65 -3.41 31.56
CA CYS A 142 -8.44 -2.27 32.05
C CYS A 142 -9.73 -2.71 32.76
N ARG A 143 -10.04 -2.09 33.90
CA ARG A 143 -11.19 -2.41 34.76
C ARG A 143 -12.24 -1.28 34.80
N GLY A 144 -13.41 -1.57 35.35
CA GLY A 144 -14.46 -0.58 35.63
C GLY A 144 -14.95 0.20 34.40
N LEU A 145 -15.13 1.52 34.56
CA LEU A 145 -15.66 2.42 33.53
C LEU A 145 -14.71 2.63 32.35
N ALA A 146 -13.39 2.63 32.58
CA ALA A 146 -12.38 2.76 31.53
C ALA A 146 -12.46 1.59 30.54
N SER A 147 -12.65 0.37 31.04
CA SER A 147 -12.84 -0.83 30.22
C SER A 147 -14.00 -0.69 29.23
N HIS A 148 -15.14 -0.15 29.67
CA HIS A 148 -16.31 0.01 28.80
C HIS A 148 -16.06 1.01 27.66
N ARG A 149 -15.43 2.15 27.97
CA ARG A 149 -15.06 3.17 26.97
C ARG A 149 -14.04 2.63 25.97
N LEU A 150 -12.99 1.97 26.46
CA LEU A 150 -11.92 1.41 25.65
C LEU A 150 -12.43 0.31 24.71
N ARG A 151 -13.29 -0.60 25.17
CA ARG A 151 -13.90 -1.63 24.31
C ARG A 151 -14.67 -1.04 23.14
N LYS A 152 -15.43 0.03 23.38
CA LYS A 152 -16.17 0.72 22.30
C LYS A 152 -15.20 1.38 21.30
N MET A 153 -14.17 2.05 21.79
CA MET A 153 -13.17 2.68 20.93
C MET A 153 -12.35 1.64 20.14
N LEU A 154 -11.95 0.55 20.79
CA LEU A 154 -11.21 -0.55 20.19
C LEU A 154 -12.02 -1.21 19.07
N THR A 155 -13.27 -1.60 19.34
CA THR A 155 -14.13 -2.26 18.34
C THR A 155 -14.37 -1.37 17.13
N MET A 156 -14.63 -0.07 17.34
CA MET A 156 -14.72 0.90 16.24
C MET A 156 -13.39 0.96 15.47
N SER A 157 -12.27 1.12 16.15
CA SER A 157 -10.97 1.27 15.50
C SER A 157 -10.54 0.02 14.72
N MET A 158 -10.81 -1.17 15.26
CA MET A 158 -10.62 -2.45 14.57
C MET A 158 -11.49 -2.56 13.33
N SER A 159 -12.76 -2.14 13.40
CA SER A 159 -13.65 -2.15 12.22
C SER A 159 -13.15 -1.25 11.09
N TYR A 160 -12.47 -0.15 11.44
CA TYR A 160 -11.80 0.71 10.47
C TYR A 160 -10.52 0.08 9.92
N ALA A 161 -9.68 -0.52 10.78
CA ALA A 161 -8.43 -1.17 10.38
C ALA A 161 -8.65 -2.43 9.52
N GLN A 162 -9.79 -3.11 9.68
CA GLN A 162 -10.17 -4.27 8.85
C GLN A 162 -10.57 -3.90 7.43
N LYS A 163 -10.87 -2.62 7.14
CA LYS A 163 -11.12 -2.20 5.76
C LYS A 163 -9.79 -2.23 5.00
N PRO A 164 -9.67 -3.01 3.91
CA PRO A 164 -8.41 -3.16 3.22
C PRO A 164 -7.93 -1.79 2.71
N VAL A 165 -6.69 -1.44 3.02
CA VAL A 165 -6.05 -0.22 2.52
C VAL A 165 -5.74 -0.42 1.05
N GLN A 166 -6.75 -0.22 0.21
CA GLN A 166 -6.59 -0.28 -1.24
C GLN A 166 -6.03 1.05 -1.72
N LEU A 167 -4.78 1.04 -2.20
CA LEU A 167 -4.22 2.16 -2.94
C LEU A 167 -5.00 2.32 -4.23
N LYS A 168 -5.78 3.39 -4.37
CA LYS A 168 -6.55 3.66 -5.60
C LYS A 168 -5.85 4.74 -6.42
N ILE A 169 -5.59 4.43 -7.69
CA ILE A 169 -5.26 5.43 -8.70
C ILE A 169 -6.56 6.11 -9.13
N LEU A 170 -6.63 7.45 -8.98
CA LEU A 170 -7.77 8.28 -9.39
C LEU A 170 -9.13 7.80 -8.85
N SER A 171 -9.16 7.05 -7.76
CA SER A 171 -10.37 6.42 -7.19
C SER A 171 -11.05 5.38 -8.12
N ILE A 172 -10.49 5.09 -9.29
CA ILE A 172 -11.10 4.23 -10.33
C ILE A 172 -10.37 2.89 -10.46
N VAL A 173 -9.04 2.90 -10.34
CA VAL A 173 -8.22 1.69 -10.54
C VAL A 173 -7.50 1.34 -9.25
N ASP A 174 -7.82 0.18 -8.68
CA ASP A 174 -7.07 -0.33 -7.53
C ASP A 174 -5.65 -0.70 -7.98
N MET A 175 -4.63 -0.14 -7.33
CA MET A 175 -3.22 -0.56 -7.47
C MET A 175 -3.07 -1.96 -6.88
N SER A 176 -3.46 -2.95 -7.66
CA SER A 176 -3.29 -4.36 -7.34
C SER A 176 -2.55 -5.06 -8.46
N TYR A 177 -1.90 -6.18 -8.15
CA TYR A 177 -1.30 -7.06 -9.13
C TYR A 177 -2.27 -7.45 -10.27
N ALA A 178 -3.58 -7.54 -9.97
CA ALA A 178 -4.62 -7.80 -10.97
C ALA A 178 -4.74 -6.68 -12.02
N SER A 179 -4.61 -5.41 -11.60
CA SER A 179 -4.63 -4.26 -12.51
C SER A 179 -3.39 -4.22 -13.40
N PHE A 180 -2.21 -4.58 -12.88
CA PHE A 180 -1.00 -4.77 -13.70
C PHE A 180 -1.19 -5.86 -14.76
N LEU A 181 -1.70 -7.03 -14.36
CA LEU A 181 -1.98 -8.11 -15.29
C LEU A 181 -3.00 -7.70 -16.36
N SER A 182 -4.01 -6.90 -15.99
CA SER A 182 -4.98 -6.36 -16.93
C SER A 182 -4.32 -5.45 -17.96
N VAL A 183 -3.42 -4.55 -17.54
CA VAL A 183 -2.66 -3.68 -18.44
C VAL A 183 -1.74 -4.49 -19.37
N MET A 184 -1.00 -5.47 -18.84
CA MET A 184 -0.15 -6.35 -19.67
C MET A 184 -0.98 -7.14 -20.69
N LYS A 185 -2.10 -7.73 -20.26
CA LYS A 185 -3.01 -8.47 -21.13
C LYS A 185 -3.65 -7.56 -22.18
N GLY A 186 -3.98 -6.32 -21.82
CA GLY A 186 -4.50 -5.31 -22.74
C GLY A 186 -3.51 -4.99 -23.85
N ALA A 187 -2.24 -4.74 -23.50
CA ALA A 187 -1.17 -4.51 -24.47
C ALA A 187 -0.98 -5.73 -25.41
N TYR A 188 -1.03 -6.95 -24.85
CA TYR A 188 -0.97 -8.18 -25.65
C TYR A 188 -2.21 -8.41 -26.52
N SER A 189 -3.40 -8.04 -26.05
CA SER A 189 -4.64 -8.13 -26.82
C SER A 189 -4.58 -7.21 -28.03
N VAL A 190 -4.08 -5.98 -27.86
CA VAL A 190 -3.83 -5.06 -28.98
C VAL A 190 -2.86 -5.71 -29.98
N PHE A 191 -1.77 -6.33 -29.50
CA PHE A 191 -0.87 -7.11 -30.35
C PHE A 191 -1.58 -8.21 -31.13
N SER A 192 -2.45 -8.99 -30.47
CA SER A 192 -3.16 -10.11 -31.12
C SER A 192 -4.12 -9.68 -32.23
N VAL A 193 -4.64 -8.45 -32.18
CA VAL A 193 -5.58 -7.89 -33.18
C VAL A 193 -4.84 -7.32 -34.39
N PHE A 194 -3.60 -6.87 -34.23
CA PHE A 194 -2.78 -6.37 -35.34
C PHE A 194 -2.11 -7.48 -36.17
N LYS A 195 -2.22 -8.74 -35.74
CA LYS A 195 -1.80 -9.93 -36.48
C LYS A 195 -2.91 -10.41 -37.40
#